data_AF-A0A9D9S5G4-F1
#
_entry.id   AF-A0A9D9S5G4-F1
#
_cell.length_a   1.000
_cell.length_b   1.000
_cell.length_c   1.000
_cell.angle_alpha   90.00
_cell.angle_beta   90.00
_cell.angle_gamma   90.00
#
_symmetry.space_group_name_H-M   'P 1'
#
loop_
_entity.id
_entity.type
_entity.pdbx_description
1 polymer ?
#
loop_
_entity_poly.entity_id
_entity_poly.type
_entity_poly.pdbx_seq_one_letter_code
_entity_poly.pdbx_strand_id
1 'polypeptide(L)'
;MRRDLRTARIFALLCVAQFVLALPGLRWPDYLDTPVGLVLSMPFFAAYIAHAAGVPGMLEHGGACGWGWCAPTRAGWAVILATWFLAYWAIASVIGRACRSTTDDEASG
;
A
#
# COMPACT_ATOMS: atom_id res chain seq x y z
N MET A 1 6.42 24.59 0.75
CA MET A 1 7.49 24.00 -0.08
C MET A 1 8.38 22.97 0.63
N ARG A 2 9.04 23.27 1.78
CA ARG A 2 9.89 22.24 2.47
C ARG A 2 9.11 21.05 3.08
N ARG A 3 7.83 21.25 3.43
CA ARG A 3 6.96 20.19 3.99
C ARG A 3 6.67 19.08 2.97
N ASP A 4 6.39 19.48 1.72
CA ASP A 4 6.07 18.56 0.63
C ASP A 4 7.28 17.68 0.28
N LEU A 5 8.48 18.26 0.29
CA LEU A 5 9.74 17.55 0.04
C LEU A 5 10.04 16.48 1.11
N ARG A 6 9.81 16.76 2.40
CA ARG A 6 10.05 15.76 3.46
C ARG A 6 9.02 14.61 3.37
N THR A 7 7.74 14.91 3.20
CA THR A 7 6.71 13.88 3.03
C THR A 7 6.94 13.05 1.78
N ALA A 8 7.29 13.67 0.65
CA ALA A 8 7.64 12.96 -0.58
C ALA A 8 8.86 12.06 -0.41
N ARG A 9 9.88 12.49 0.36
CA ARG A 9 11.07 11.69 0.64
C ARG A 9 10.78 10.49 1.54
N ILE A 10 9.96 10.67 2.58
CA ILE A 10 9.49 9.57 3.44
C ILE A 10 8.64 8.59 2.62
N PHE A 11 7.72 9.11 1.80
CA PHE A 11 6.92 8.30 0.87
C PHE A 11 7.81 7.46 -0.05
N ALA A 12 8.79 8.08 -0.71
CA ALA A 12 9.72 7.38 -1.59
C ALA A 12 10.53 6.30 -0.85
N LEU A 13 11.00 6.57 0.37
CA LEU A 13 11.69 5.59 1.20
C LEU A 13 10.78 4.40 1.55
N LEU A 14 9.52 4.64 1.90
CA LEU A 14 8.56 3.58 2.16
C LEU A 14 8.35 2.71 0.92
N CYS A 15 8.19 3.32 -0.26
CA CYS A 15 8.06 2.57 -1.52
C CYS A 15 9.29 1.69 -1.77
N VAL A 16 10.50 2.24 -1.66
CA VAL A 16 11.74 1.49 -1.86
C VAL A 16 11.86 0.35 -0.84
N ALA A 17 11.57 0.62 0.44
CA ALA A 17 11.61 -0.39 1.49
C ALA A 17 10.64 -1.54 1.20
N GLN A 18 9.42 -1.24 0.75
CA GLN A 18 8.44 -2.26 0.35
C GLN A 18 8.93 -3.11 -0.83
N PHE A 19 9.49 -2.49 -1.87
CA PHE A 19 10.05 -3.22 -3.01
C PHE A 19 11.19 -4.14 -2.59
N VAL A 20 12.10 -3.66 -1.74
CA VAL A 20 13.20 -4.47 -1.21
C VAL A 20 12.67 -5.63 -0.35
N LEU A 21 11.64 -5.41 0.45
CA LEU A 21 10.98 -6.46 1.23
C LEU A 21 10.27 -7.50 0.35
N ALA A 22 9.79 -7.10 -0.83
CA ALA A 22 9.09 -8.00 -1.76
C ALA A 22 10.05 -8.85 -2.60
N LEU A 23 11.32 -8.45 -2.75
CA LEU A 23 12.32 -9.16 -3.57
C LEU A 23 12.48 -10.66 -3.22
N PRO A 24 12.56 -11.07 -1.94
CA PRO A 24 12.66 -12.50 -1.58
C PRO A 24 11.47 -13.32 -2.06
N GLY A 25 10.27 -12.71 -2.12
CA GLY A 25 9.06 -13.37 -2.61
C GLY A 25 9.10 -13.75 -4.09
N LEU A 26 9.97 -13.14 -4.89
CA LEU A 26 10.17 -13.54 -6.29
C LEU A 26 10.93 -14.87 -6.41
N ARG A 27 11.70 -15.25 -5.38
CA ARG A 27 12.54 -16.46 -5.41
C ARG A 27 11.98 -17.60 -4.56
N TRP A 28 11.24 -17.28 -3.50
CA TRP A 28 10.61 -18.23 -2.59
C TRP A 28 9.09 -18.00 -2.55
N PRO A 29 8.28 -18.89 -3.16
CA PRO A 29 6.82 -18.76 -3.16
C PRO A 29 6.24 -18.82 -1.73
N ASP A 30 6.84 -19.63 -0.85
CA ASP A 30 6.43 -19.76 0.56
C ASP A 30 6.60 -18.45 1.36
N TYR A 31 7.39 -17.49 0.85
CA TYR A 31 7.54 -16.18 1.50
C TYR A 31 6.24 -15.37 1.47
N LEU A 32 5.38 -15.59 0.46
CA LEU A 32 4.09 -14.92 0.36
C LEU A 32 3.06 -15.47 1.37
N ASP A 33 3.27 -16.70 1.87
CA ASP A 33 2.44 -17.30 2.92
C ASP A 33 2.83 -16.82 4.33
N THR A 34 3.88 -16.02 4.44
CA THR A 34 4.26 -15.39 5.71
C THR A 34 3.32 -14.22 6.03
N PRO A 35 3.20 -13.81 7.32
CA PRO A 35 2.44 -12.62 7.69
C PRO A 35 2.89 -11.35 6.94
N VAL A 36 4.16 -11.31 6.53
CA VAL A 36 4.72 -10.21 5.73
C VAL A 36 4.13 -10.21 4.33
N GLY A 37 3.99 -11.38 3.69
CA GLY A 37 3.32 -11.55 2.41
C GLY A 37 1.84 -11.14 2.45
N LEU A 38 1.16 -11.40 3.57
CA LEU A 38 -0.22 -10.94 3.79
C LEU A 38 -0.31 -9.41 3.88
N VAL A 39 0.62 -8.76 4.58
CA VAL A 39 0.67 -7.29 4.66
C VAL A 39 0.98 -6.68 3.29
N LEU A 40 1.88 -7.30 2.53
CA LEU A 40 2.21 -6.89 1.16
C LEU A 40 1.03 -7.02 0.19
N SER A 41 0.15 -8.00 0.41
CA SER A 41 -1.06 -8.23 -0.39
C SER A 41 -2.29 -7.46 0.09
N MET A 42 -2.21 -6.76 1.23
CA MET A 42 -3.26 -5.85 1.72
C MET A 42 -3.84 -4.90 0.65
N PRO A 43 -3.04 -4.26 -0.23
CA PRO A 43 -3.56 -3.35 -1.24
C PRO A 43 -4.44 -4.07 -2.27
N PHE A 44 -4.16 -5.35 -2.52
CA PHE A 44 -4.89 -6.19 -3.47
C PHE A 44 -6.34 -6.39 -3.04
N PHE A 45 -6.59 -6.47 -1.73
CA PHE A 45 -7.95 -6.56 -1.18
C PHE A 45 -8.81 -5.34 -1.50
N ALA A 46 -8.23 -4.18 -1.79
CA ALA A 46 -9.00 -2.99 -2.18
C ALA A 46 -9.84 -3.25 -3.45
N ALA A 47 -9.29 -3.98 -4.43
CA ALA A 47 -10.03 -4.37 -5.63
C ALA A 47 -11.16 -5.37 -5.32
N TYR A 48 -10.93 -6.29 -4.39
CA TYR A 48 -11.95 -7.25 -3.94
C TYR A 48 -13.08 -6.56 -3.16
N ILE A 49 -12.76 -5.60 -2.30
CA ILE A 49 -13.75 -4.79 -1.59
C ILE A 49 -14.56 -3.96 -2.59
N ALA A 50 -13.90 -3.32 -3.57
CA ALA A 50 -14.59 -2.57 -4.62
C ALA A 50 -15.52 -3.46 -5.46
N HIS A 51 -15.07 -4.68 -5.78
CA HIS A 51 -15.91 -5.67 -6.45
C HIS A 51 -17.09 -6.11 -5.58
N ALA A 52 -16.87 -6.38 -4.29
CA ALA A 52 -17.92 -6.73 -3.34
C ALA A 52 -18.93 -5.59 -3.12
N ALA A 53 -18.50 -4.33 -3.26
CA ALA A 53 -19.36 -3.15 -3.28
C ALA A 53 -20.17 -3.01 -4.58
N GLY A 54 -20.05 -3.96 -5.51
CA GLY A 54 -20.81 -4.01 -6.75
C GLY A 54 -20.17 -3.25 -7.92
N VAL A 55 -18.92 -2.79 -7.81
CA VAL A 55 -18.26 -2.11 -8.92
C VAL A 55 -17.84 -3.14 -9.99
N PRO A 56 -18.45 -3.10 -11.19
CA PRO A 56 -18.16 -4.09 -12.22
C PRO A 56 -16.76 -3.89 -12.80
N GLY A 57 -16.16 -4.98 -13.25
CA GLY A 57 -14.88 -4.95 -13.95
C GLY A 57 -13.68 -4.67 -13.06
N MET A 58 -13.74 -4.90 -11.76
CA MET A 58 -12.57 -4.81 -10.85
C MET A 58 -11.69 -6.07 -10.86
N LEU A 59 -12.31 -7.24 -11.03
CA LEU A 59 -11.65 -8.54 -11.10
C LEU A 59 -11.92 -9.18 -12.46
N GLU A 60 -10.95 -9.94 -12.97
CA GLU A 60 -11.17 -10.79 -14.14
C GLU A 60 -12.27 -11.81 -13.87
N HIS A 61 -13.01 -12.18 -14.93
CA HIS A 61 -14.15 -13.10 -14.88
C HIS A 61 -15.23 -12.73 -13.85
N GLY A 62 -15.28 -11.47 -13.41
CA GLY A 62 -16.25 -11.01 -12.42
C GLY A 62 -16.12 -11.75 -11.07
N GLY A 63 -14.91 -12.16 -10.69
CA GLY A 63 -14.69 -12.89 -9.45
C GLY A 63 -14.81 -14.42 -9.58
N ALA A 64 -15.19 -14.95 -10.75
CA ALA A 64 -15.40 -16.37 -10.98
C ALA A 64 -14.10 -17.15 -11.29
N CYS A 65 -13.07 -17.02 -10.44
CA CYS A 65 -11.76 -17.67 -10.65
C CYS A 65 -11.60 -19.01 -9.89
N GLY A 66 -12.72 -19.60 -9.45
CA GLY A 66 -12.75 -20.88 -8.76
C GLY A 66 -12.13 -20.81 -7.36
N TRP A 67 -11.12 -21.66 -7.11
CA TRP A 67 -10.44 -21.78 -5.81
C TRP A 67 -9.29 -20.78 -5.61
N GLY A 68 -8.99 -19.99 -6.64
CA GLY A 68 -7.87 -19.06 -6.65
C GLY A 68 -8.28 -17.61 -6.46
N TRP A 69 -7.27 -16.77 -6.31
CA TRP A 69 -7.43 -15.33 -6.37
C TRP A 69 -7.58 -14.92 -7.83
N CYS A 70 -8.64 -14.19 -8.14
CA CYS A 70 -8.76 -13.48 -9.40
C CYS A 70 -7.68 -12.41 -9.55
N ALA A 71 -7.11 -12.36 -10.75
CA ALA A 71 -6.30 -11.24 -11.17
C ALA A 71 -7.16 -9.95 -11.25
N PRO A 72 -6.64 -8.79 -10.84
CA PRO A 72 -7.32 -7.53 -11.03
C PRO A 72 -7.30 -7.14 -12.50
N THR A 73 -8.38 -6.53 -12.97
CA THR A 73 -8.39 -5.90 -14.30
C THR A 73 -7.59 -4.59 -14.27
N ARG A 74 -7.48 -3.88 -15.41
CA ARG A 74 -6.92 -2.53 -15.48
C ARG A 74 -7.56 -1.55 -14.48
N ALA A 75 -8.88 -1.62 -14.30
CA ALA A 75 -9.58 -0.78 -13.33
C ALA A 75 -9.26 -1.20 -11.88
N GLY A 76 -9.19 -2.51 -11.62
CA GLY A 76 -8.76 -3.05 -10.33
C GLY A 76 -7.35 -2.59 -9.95
N TRP A 77 -6.40 -2.68 -10.87
CA TRP A 77 -5.04 -2.17 -10.67
C TRP A 77 -5.01 -0.67 -10.38
N ALA A 78 -5.84 0.13 -11.06
CA ALA A 78 -5.92 1.57 -10.77
C ALA A 78 -6.41 1.85 -9.34
N VAL A 79 -7.42 1.12 -8.86
CA VAL A 79 -7.93 1.25 -7.48
C VAL A 79 -6.89 0.79 -6.45
N ILE A 80 -6.22 -0.34 -6.73
CA ILE A 80 -5.14 -0.86 -5.88
C ILE A 80 -4.03 0.19 -5.74
N LEU A 81 -3.53 0.72 -6.87
CA LEU A 81 -2.50 1.75 -6.86
C LEU A 81 -2.97 3.00 -6.13
N ALA A 82 -4.16 3.53 -6.45
CA ALA A 82 -4.67 4.73 -5.79
C ALA A 82 -4.77 4.55 -4.27
N THR A 83 -5.30 3.42 -3.81
CA THR A 83 -5.44 3.10 -2.39
C THR A 83 -4.08 2.95 -1.73
N TRP A 84 -3.15 2.24 -2.37
CA TRP A 84 -1.77 2.08 -1.90
C TRP A 84 -1.05 3.42 -1.78
N PHE A 85 -1.11 4.27 -2.81
CA PHE A 85 -0.53 5.61 -2.81
C PHE A 85 -1.11 6.47 -1.68
N LEU A 86 -2.43 6.46 -1.50
CA LEU A 86 -3.10 7.21 -0.44
C LEU A 86 -2.68 6.73 0.95
N ALA A 87 -2.61 5.41 1.17
CA ALA A 87 -2.18 4.84 2.44
C ALA A 87 -0.74 5.23 2.78
N TYR A 88 0.18 5.08 1.83
CA TYR A 88 1.59 5.44 1.99
C TYR A 88 1.77 6.93 2.22
N TRP A 89 1.02 7.75 1.50
CA TRP A 89 1.02 9.20 1.69
C TRP A 89 0.48 9.59 3.06
N ALA A 90 -0.61 8.96 3.51
CA ALA A 90 -1.17 9.18 4.83
C ALA A 90 -0.14 8.84 5.92
N ILE A 91 0.51 7.68 5.85
CA ILE A 91 1.57 7.27 6.78
C ILE A 91 2.72 8.28 6.76
N ALA A 92 3.24 8.63 5.59
CA ALA A 92 4.31 9.62 5.46
C ALA A 92 3.92 10.99 6.03
N SER A 93 2.66 11.39 5.88
CA SER A 93 2.13 12.64 6.42
C SER A 93 2.03 12.61 7.95
N VAL A 94 1.60 11.49 8.53
CA VAL A 94 1.52 11.30 9.99
C VAL A 94 2.92 11.32 10.60
N ILE A 95 3.88 10.58 10.03
CA ILE A 95 5.29 10.58 10.48
C ILE A 95 5.87 12.01 10.37
N GLY A 96 5.62 12.69 9.25
CA GLY A 96 6.06 14.06 9.04
C GLY A 96 5.43 15.08 10.00
N ARG A 97 4.26 14.78 10.58
CA ARG A 97 3.60 15.57 11.63
C ARG A 97 4.15 15.22 13.02
N ALA A 98 4.33 13.94 13.34
CA ALA A 98 4.86 13.49 14.63
C ALA A 98 6.29 13.99 14.88
N CYS A 99 7.15 14.07 13.85
CA CYS A 99 8.48 14.65 14.00
C CYS A 99 8.50 16.17 14.29
N ARG A 100 7.36 16.88 14.24
CA ARG A 100 7.30 18.31 14.59
C ARG A 100 7.03 18.53 16.08
N SER A 101 6.17 17.70 16.69
CA SER A 101 5.77 17.91 18.09
C SER A 101 6.95 17.83 19.05
N THR A 102 7.97 17.03 18.74
CA THR A 102 9.17 16.89 19.58
C THR A 102 10.02 18.17 19.64
N THR A 103 10.02 18.97 18.57
CA THR A 103 10.80 20.23 18.53
C THR A 103 10.10 21.36 19.30
N ASP A 104 8.77 21.32 19.39
CA ASP A 104 8.01 22.31 20.14
C ASP A 104 8.16 22.07 21.66
N ASP A 105 8.28 20.81 22.11
CA ASP A 105 8.52 20.47 23.52
C ASP A 105 9.91 20.95 24.02
N GLU A 106 10.97 20.79 23.21
CA GLU A 106 12.33 21.27 23.55
C GLU A 106 12.47 22.80 23.61
N ALA A 107 11.62 23.55 22.90
CA ALA A 107 11.74 25.01 22.82
C ALA A 107 11.07 25.76 24.00
N SER A 108 10.34 25.06 24.86
CA SER A 108 9.61 25.62 26.02
C SER A 108 10.17 25.22 27.39
N GLY A 109 11.29 24.49 27.44
CA GLY A 109 11.98 24.04 28.66
C GLY A 109 13.14 24.92 29.09
#